data_AF-A0A2A2S8P0-F1
#
_entry.id   AF-A0A2A2S8P0-F1
#
_cell.length_a   1.000
_cell.length_b   1.000
_cell.length_c   1.000
_cell.angle_alpha   90.00
_cell.angle_beta   90.00
_cell.angle_gamma   90.00
#
_symmetry.space_group_name_H-M   'P 1'
#
loop_
_entity.id
_entity.type
_entity.pdbx_description
1 polymer ?
#
loop_
_entity_poly.entity_id
_entity_poly.type
_entity_poly.pdbx_seq_one_letter_code
_entity_poly.pdbx_strand_id
1 'polypeptide(L)'
;MNSELQFVTAAIVDDDKIFTYGFRKLTGIKGLFDEILDFCNGKEAIDYLKDPQNSTRLPDVLFVDINMPIMDGWEFNDAFEEIKSLLPKPIAVYNISSSIDIEDINRAKKIRS
;
A
#
# COMPACT_ATOMS: atom_id res chain seq x y z
N MET A 1 1.79 -1.89 32.62
CA MET A 1 1.28 -2.43 31.34
C MET A 1 2.30 -2.01 30.30
N ASN A 2 3.18 -2.94 29.89
CA ASN A 2 4.16 -2.66 28.86
C ASN A 2 3.39 -2.56 27.54
N SER A 3 3.19 -1.34 27.04
CA SER A 3 2.91 -1.14 25.64
C SER A 3 4.21 -1.46 24.91
N GLU A 4 4.36 -2.70 24.45
CA GLU A 4 5.39 -3.00 23.45
C GLU A 4 5.16 -2.01 22.30
N LEU A 5 6.19 -1.23 21.98
CA LEU A 5 6.18 -0.36 20.80
C LEU A 5 6.03 -1.30 19.59
N GLN A 6 4.82 -1.36 19.05
CA GLN A 6 4.57 -2.10 17.83
C GLN A 6 5.19 -1.29 16.69
N PHE A 7 6.27 -1.82 16.12
CA PHE A 7 6.85 -1.24 14.92
C PHE A 7 5.84 -1.40 13.77
N VAL A 8 5.44 -0.28 13.17
CA VAL A 8 4.48 -0.27 12.06
C VAL A 8 5.16 0.33 10.84
N THR A 9 5.31 -0.47 9.80
CA THR A 9 5.85 -0.04 8.51
C THR A 9 4.71 0.23 7.54
N ALA A 10 4.77 1.35 6.84
CA ALA A 10 3.85 1.65 5.74
C ALA A 10 4.56 1.56 4.39
N ALA A 11 3.79 1.33 3.33
CA ALA A 11 4.22 1.50 1.96
C ALA A 11 3.25 2.43 1.24
N ILE A 12 3.77 3.31 0.40
CA ILE A 12 3.00 4.13 -0.53
C ILE A 12 3.35 3.76 -1.97
N VAL A 13 2.33 3.53 -2.79
CA VAL A 13 2.42 3.20 -4.21
C VAL A 13 1.73 4.31 -4.97
N ASP A 14 2.51 5.23 -5.53
CA ASP A 14 2.01 6.43 -6.22
C ASP A 14 3.13 6.98 -7.12
N ASP A 15 2.82 7.33 -8.36
CA ASP A 15 3.80 7.89 -9.30
C ASP A 15 4.05 9.40 -9.09
N ASP A 16 3.18 10.08 -8.33
CA ASP A 16 3.34 11.48 -7.95
C ASP A 16 4.34 11.66 -6.80
N LYS A 17 5.53 12.14 -7.17
CA LYS A 17 6.63 12.47 -6.24
C LYS A 17 6.29 13.57 -5.24
N ILE A 18 5.38 14.49 -5.59
CA ILE A 18 4.95 15.57 -4.70
C ILE A 18 4.04 14.98 -3.62
N PHE A 19 3.09 14.13 -4.01
CA PHE A 19 2.19 13.46 -3.06
C PHE A 19 2.96 12.56 -2.10
N THR A 20 3.79 11.65 -2.62
CA THR A 20 4.63 10.75 -1.81
C THR A 20 5.54 11.52 -0.84
N TYR A 21 6.16 12.62 -1.27
CA TYR A 21 6.95 13.48 -0.37
C TYR A 21 6.09 14.10 0.74
N GLY A 22 4.92 14.65 0.39
CA GLY A 22 3.98 15.23 1.35
C GLY A 22 3.51 14.20 2.37
N PHE A 23 3.14 13.02 1.91
CA PHE A 23 2.71 11.89 2.74
C PHE A 23 3.81 11.50 3.74
N ARG A 24 5.03 11.26 3.27
CA ARG A 24 6.18 10.92 4.13
C ARG A 24 6.47 11.99 5.17
N LYS A 25 6.39 13.26 4.78
CA LYS A 25 6.64 14.37 5.70
C LYS A 25 5.56 14.47 6.78
N LEU A 26 4.28 14.35 6.42
CA LEU A 26 3.16 14.43 7.35
C LEU A 26 3.17 13.27 8.35
N THR A 27 3.33 12.05 7.86
CA THR A 27 3.38 10.84 8.68
C THR A 27 4.61 10.81 9.59
N GLY A 28 5.77 11.27 9.10
CA GLY A 28 6.99 11.43 9.90
C GLY A 28 6.84 12.45 11.02
N ILE A 29 6.20 13.61 10.77
CA ILE A 29 5.91 14.61 11.81
C ILE A 29 4.98 14.03 12.89
N LYS A 30 4.03 13.19 12.50
CA LYS A 30 3.06 12.58 13.41
C LYS A 30 3.60 11.33 14.12
N GLY A 31 4.74 10.79 13.69
CA GLY A 31 5.31 9.55 14.23
C GLY A 31 4.35 8.35 14.05
N LEU A 32 3.64 8.29 12.92
CA LEU A 32 2.63 7.23 12.68
C LEU A 32 3.25 5.89 12.27
N PHE A 33 4.40 5.94 11.61
CA PHE A 33 5.10 4.78 11.05
C PHE A 33 6.59 4.91 11.35
N ASP A 34 7.23 3.78 11.63
CA ASP A 34 8.68 3.71 11.87
C ASP A 34 9.47 3.76 10.55
N GLU A 35 8.90 3.17 9.50
CA GLU A 35 9.46 3.16 8.16
C GLU A 35 8.35 3.33 7.12
N ILE A 36 8.67 4.04 6.03
CA ILE A 36 7.79 4.23 4.90
C ILE A 36 8.55 3.87 3.64
N LEU A 37 8.10 2.78 3.01
CA LEU A 37 8.53 2.34 1.69
C LEU A 37 7.78 3.15 0.63
N ASP A 38 8.44 3.44 -0.48
CA ASP A 38 7.88 4.16 -1.62
C ASP A 38 8.08 3.36 -2.91
N PHE A 39 7.02 3.29 -3.71
CA PHE A 39 6.98 2.60 -4.99
C PHE A 39 6.33 3.50 -6.03
N CYS A 40 6.88 3.56 -7.23
CA CYS A 40 6.39 4.49 -8.28
C CYS A 40 5.28 3.87 -9.16
N ASN A 41 4.92 2.60 -8.96
CA ASN A 41 3.86 1.90 -9.69
C ASN A 41 3.50 0.58 -9.00
N GLY A 42 2.34 0.01 -9.35
CA GLY A 42 1.86 -1.25 -8.77
C GLY A 42 2.80 -2.44 -8.99
N LYS A 43 3.49 -2.50 -10.14
CA LYS A 43 4.37 -3.62 -10.48
C LYS A 43 5.59 -3.67 -9.56
N GLU A 44 6.21 -2.52 -9.30
CA GLU A 44 7.34 -2.41 -8.37
C GLU A 44 6.96 -2.88 -6.97
N ALA A 45 5.77 -2.49 -6.50
CA ALA A 45 5.25 -2.93 -5.21
C ALA A 45 5.01 -4.46 -5.18
N ILE A 46 4.38 -5.04 -6.20
CA ILE A 46 4.16 -6.49 -6.28
C ILE A 46 5.48 -7.27 -6.35
N ASP A 47 6.43 -6.80 -7.17
CA ASP A 47 7.75 -7.43 -7.28
C ASP A 47 8.48 -7.40 -5.92
N TYR A 48 8.38 -6.29 -5.18
CA TYR A 48 8.93 -6.18 -3.83
C TYR A 48 8.28 -7.18 -2.85
N LEU A 49 6.95 -7.28 -2.85
CA LEU A 49 6.21 -8.19 -1.97
C LEU A 49 6.49 -9.68 -2.28
N LYS A 50 6.74 -10.02 -3.55
CA LYS A 50 7.04 -11.37 -4.00
C LYS A 50 8.48 -11.79 -3.72
N ASP A 51 9.40 -10.85 -3.57
CA ASP A 51 10.82 -11.16 -3.37
C ASP A 51 11.04 -11.81 -1.98
N PRO A 52 11.50 -13.08 -1.93
CA PRO A 52 11.77 -13.76 -0.66
C PRO A 52 12.80 -13.03 0.23
N GLN A 53 13.70 -12.23 -0.36
CA GLN A 53 14.68 -11.43 0.37
C GLN A 53 14.01 -10.32 1.20
N ASN A 54 12.83 -9.86 0.79
CA ASN A 54 12.07 -8.80 1.47
C ASN A 54 11.04 -9.34 2.47
N SER A 55 10.91 -10.66 2.61
CA SER A 55 9.91 -11.32 3.49
C SER A 55 9.92 -10.84 4.95
N THR A 56 11.06 -10.33 5.45
CA THR A 56 11.21 -9.77 6.81
C THR A 56 10.94 -8.27 6.90
N ARG A 57 10.78 -7.57 5.76
CA ARG A 57 10.60 -6.12 5.64
C ARG A 57 9.31 -5.74 4.94
N LEU A 58 8.31 -6.60 4.99
CA LEU A 58 7.02 -6.31 4.40
C LEU A 58 6.31 -5.19 5.18
N PRO A 59 5.56 -4.30 4.49
CA PRO A 59 4.78 -3.29 5.17
C PRO A 59 3.60 -3.91 5.93
N ASP A 60 3.11 -3.24 6.96
CA ASP A 60 1.86 -3.56 7.65
C ASP A 60 0.66 -2.93 6.94
N VAL A 61 0.88 -1.76 6.31
CA VAL A 61 -0.14 -1.00 5.59
C VAL A 61 0.38 -0.56 4.22
N LEU A 62 -0.42 -0.76 3.19
CA LEU A 62 -0.19 -0.34 1.82
C LEU A 62 -1.19 0.73 1.44
N PHE A 63 -0.69 1.87 0.98
CA PHE A 63 -1.44 2.98 0.44
C PHE A 63 -1.23 3.01 -1.07
N VAL A 64 -2.26 2.75 -1.85
CA VAL A 64 -2.13 2.48 -3.29
C VAL A 64 -2.95 3.48 -4.07
N ASP A 65 -2.33 4.30 -4.90
CA ASP A 65 -3.07 5.15 -5.84
C ASP A 65 -3.80 4.29 -6.89
N ILE A 66 -4.96 4.75 -7.35
CA ILE A 66 -5.74 4.00 -8.36
C ILE A 66 -5.20 4.26 -9.77
N ASN A 67 -4.80 5.49 -10.07
CA ASN A 67 -4.52 5.95 -11.42
C ASN A 67 -3.01 6.10 -11.65
N MET A 68 -2.31 4.96 -11.73
CA MET A 68 -0.86 4.91 -11.98
C MET A 68 -0.50 4.36 -13.36
N PRO A 69 0.63 4.75 -13.96
CA PRO A 69 1.17 4.11 -15.16
C PRO A 69 1.72 2.71 -14.87
N ILE A 70 1.91 1.90 -15.92
CA ILE A 70 2.49 0.53 -15.92
C ILE A 70 1.57 -0.53 -15.29
N MET A 71 1.12 -0.30 -14.07
CA MET A 71 0.16 -1.14 -13.36
C MET A 71 -0.68 -0.24 -12.48
N ASP A 72 -1.97 -0.18 -12.77
CA ASP A 72 -2.91 0.64 -12.01
C ASP A 72 -3.27 0.00 -10.65
N GLY A 73 -3.97 0.74 -9.80
CA GLY A 73 -4.34 0.24 -8.47
C GLY A 73 -5.32 -0.95 -8.50
N TRP A 74 -6.09 -1.13 -9.58
CA TRP A 74 -6.97 -2.29 -9.73
C TRP A 74 -6.18 -3.53 -10.11
N GLU A 75 -5.29 -3.42 -11.10
CA GLU A 75 -4.37 -4.49 -11.50
C GLU A 75 -3.46 -4.89 -10.34
N PHE A 76 -3.01 -3.92 -9.53
CA PHE A 76 -2.30 -4.19 -8.28
C PHE A 76 -3.14 -5.03 -7.33
N ASN A 77 -4.41 -4.66 -7.10
CA ASN A 77 -5.28 -5.37 -6.17
C ASN A 77 -5.54 -6.82 -6.61
N ASP A 78 -5.77 -7.05 -7.90
CA ASP A 78 -5.92 -8.39 -8.46
C ASP A 78 -4.63 -9.21 -8.27
N ALA A 79 -3.47 -8.64 -8.59
CA ALA A 79 -2.17 -9.30 -8.40
C ALA A 79 -1.83 -9.55 -6.92
N PHE A 80 -2.25 -8.64 -6.03
CA PHE A 80 -2.07 -8.77 -4.59
C PHE A 80 -2.93 -9.89 -4.02
N GLU A 81 -4.17 -10.03 -4.48
CA GLU A 81 -5.09 -11.09 -4.07
C GLU A 81 -4.52 -12.49 -4.35
N GLU A 82 -3.80 -12.66 -5.46
CA GLU A 82 -3.13 -13.91 -5.82
C GLU A 82 -1.98 -14.27 -4.85
N ILE A 83 -1.24 -13.26 -4.35
CA ILE A 83 -0.05 -13.50 -3.53
C ILE A 83 -0.27 -13.36 -2.03
N LYS A 84 -1.34 -12.69 -1.58
CA LYS A 84 -1.53 -12.38 -0.15
C LYS A 84 -1.51 -13.61 0.75
N SER A 85 -1.92 -14.77 0.23
CA SER A 85 -1.92 -16.05 0.95
C SER A 85 -0.52 -16.66 1.11
N LEU A 86 0.44 -16.23 0.28
CA LEU A 86 1.84 -16.65 0.31
C LEU A 86 2.70 -15.74 1.18
N LEU A 87 2.20 -14.55 1.54
CA LEU A 87 2.93 -13.60 2.37
C LEU A 87 2.99 -14.09 3.83
N PRO A 88 4.13 -13.89 4.52
CA PRO A 88 4.33 -14.34 5.90
C PRO A 88 3.49 -13.56 6.93
N LYS A 89 2.91 -12.43 6.55
CA LYS A 89 2.03 -11.62 7.42
C LYS A 89 0.88 -10.99 6.63
N PRO A 90 -0.27 -10.72 7.26
CA PRO A 90 -1.33 -9.95 6.65
C PRO A 90 -0.89 -8.50 6.44
N ILE A 91 -1.30 -7.91 5.32
CA ILE A 91 -1.04 -6.50 5.00
C ILE A 91 -2.38 -5.83 4.71
N ALA A 92 -2.64 -4.69 5.34
CA ALA A 92 -3.83 -3.90 5.09
C ALA A 92 -3.62 -3.02 3.85
N VAL A 93 -4.52 -3.11 2.87
CA VAL A 93 -4.43 -2.30 1.63
C VAL A 93 -5.52 -1.23 1.66
N TYR A 94 -5.13 0.02 1.44
CA TYR A 94 -6.01 1.19 1.30
C TYR A 94 -5.76 1.83 -0.05
N ASN A 95 -6.78 1.85 -0.89
CA ASN A 95 -6.73 2.60 -2.14
C ASN A 95 -6.89 4.09 -1.84
N ILE A 96 -6.01 4.91 -2.40
CA ILE A 96 -6.04 6.36 -2.38
C ILE A 96 -6.50 6.81 -3.77
N SER A 97 -7.48 7.69 -3.81
CA SER A 97 -7.86 8.39 -5.04
C SER A 97 -7.93 9.88 -4.78
N SER A 98 -7.44 10.65 -5.75
CA SER A 98 -7.45 12.11 -5.74
C SER A 98 -8.83 12.72 -6.04
N SER A 99 -9.80 11.89 -6.44
CA SER A 99 -11.21 12.23 -6.65
C SER A 99 -12.09 11.39 -5.72
N ILE A 100 -13.17 11.99 -5.20
CA ILE A 100 -14.28 11.23 -4.62
C ILE A 100 -14.99 10.55 -5.80
N ASP A 101 -14.38 9.54 -6.39
CA ASP A 101 -14.94 8.89 -7.55
C ASP A 101 -16.02 7.91 -7.10
N ILE A 102 -17.25 8.19 -7.50
CA ILE A 102 -18.45 7.42 -7.17
C ILE A 102 -18.32 5.98 -7.72
N GLU A 103 -17.42 5.73 -8.67
CA GLU A 103 -17.08 4.40 -9.18
C GLU A 103 -16.28 3.55 -8.17
N ASP A 104 -15.43 4.15 -7.33
CA ASP A 104 -14.67 3.43 -6.28
C ASP A 104 -15.61 2.77 -5.27
N ILE A 105 -16.68 3.49 -4.89
CA ILE A 105 -17.73 3.00 -3.99
C ILE A 105 -18.52 1.84 -4.64
N ASN A 106 -18.76 1.92 -5.94
CA ASN A 106 -19.57 0.93 -6.66
C ASN A 106 -18.82 -0.38 -6.92
N ARG A 107 -17.50 -0.35 -7.14
CA ARG A 107 -16.67 -1.56 -7.25
C ARG A 107 -16.35 -2.20 -5.89
N ALA A 108 -16.06 -1.40 -4.86
CA ALA A 108 -15.86 -1.93 -3.49
C ALA A 108 -17.07 -2.73 -2.96
N LYS A 109 -18.29 -2.38 -3.40
CA LYS A 109 -19.52 -3.11 -3.08
C LYS A 109 -19.67 -4.45 -3.81
N LYS A 110 -18.99 -4.66 -4.94
CA LYS A 110 -19.13 -5.88 -5.76
C LYS A 110 -18.32 -7.07 -5.25
N ILE A 111 -17.31 -6.84 -4.38
CA ILE A 111 -16.44 -7.90 -3.82
C ILE A 111 -17.10 -8.57 -2.59
N ARG A 112 -18.26 -8.09 -2.13
CA ARG A 112 -18.97 -8.58 -0.94
C ARG A 112 -20.20 -9.48 -1.23
N SER A 113 -20.37 -9.99 -2.45
CA SER A 113 -21.43 -10.95 -2.78
C SER A 113 -20.89 -12.36 -2.97
#